data_AF-A0AAU7X7X3-F1
#
_entry.id   AF-A0AAU7X7X3-F1
#
_cell.length_a   1.000
_cell.length_b   1.000
_cell.length_c   1.000
_cell.angle_alpha   90.00
_cell.angle_beta   90.00
_cell.angle_gamma   90.00
#
_symmetry.space_group_name_H-M   'P 1'
#
loop_
_entity.id
_entity.type
_entity.pdbx_description
1 polymer ?
#
loop_
_entity_poly.entity_id
_entity_poly.type
_entity_poly.pdbx_seq_one_letter_code
_entity_poly.pdbx_strand_id
1 'polypeptide(L)'
;MKTIAATLLLALVIPAFAAGDAFALSRNGSTTGPRGTSTVSATANCANGSCNRNVNRTGPTGNTYSRSGTASCSGGHCTTNAVTVLPNGQTVTHQGSVSR
;
A
#
# COMPACT_ATOMS: atom_id res chain seq x y z
N MET A 1 -17.99 2.38 57.90
CA MET A 1 -16.60 1.90 58.08
C MET A 1 -16.54 0.41 57.77
N LYS A 2 -15.99 0.00 56.62
CA LYS A 2 -15.60 -1.39 56.32
C LYS A 2 -14.78 -1.46 55.01
N THR A 3 -13.46 -1.42 55.22
CA THR A 3 -12.36 -2.11 54.51
C THR A 3 -12.34 -2.23 52.99
N ILE A 4 -11.29 -1.60 52.46
CA ILE A 4 -10.65 -1.70 51.14
C ILE A 4 -10.29 -3.16 50.79
N ALA A 5 -10.63 -3.60 49.59
CA ALA A 5 -10.02 -4.78 48.96
C ALA A 5 -9.47 -4.36 47.59
N ALA A 6 -8.16 -4.13 47.55
CA ALA A 6 -7.41 -3.84 46.34
C ALA A 6 -7.19 -5.15 45.55
N THR A 7 -7.95 -5.34 44.47
CA THR A 7 -7.65 -6.38 43.48
C THR A 7 -6.73 -5.81 42.42
N LEU A 8 -5.44 -6.13 42.59
CA LEU A 8 -4.39 -5.98 41.59
C LEU A 8 -4.71 -6.92 40.41
N LEU A 9 -5.25 -6.38 39.31
CA LEU A 9 -5.37 -7.13 38.06
C LEU A 9 -4.20 -6.76 37.15
N LEU A 10 -3.38 -7.80 36.92
CA LEU A 10 -2.22 -7.86 36.06
C LEU A 10 -2.51 -7.21 34.70
N ALA A 11 -1.79 -6.13 34.38
CA ALA A 11 -1.86 -5.51 33.06
C ALA A 11 -1.36 -6.54 32.03
N LEU A 12 -2.27 -7.05 31.21
CA LEU A 12 -1.95 -7.85 30.03
C LEU A 12 -1.24 -6.91 29.06
N VAL A 13 0.10 -6.97 29.01
CA VAL A 13 0.87 -6.33 27.94
C VAL A 13 0.62 -7.15 26.68
N ILE A 14 -0.46 -6.80 25.97
CA ILE A 14 -0.67 -7.25 24.60
C ILE A 14 0.44 -6.57 23.80
N PRO A 15 1.35 -7.30 23.13
CA PRO A 15 2.17 -6.67 22.11
C PRO A 15 1.20 -6.14 21.05
N ALA A 16 1.03 -4.82 21.04
CA ALA A 16 0.37 -4.12 19.96
C ALA A 16 1.29 -4.27 18.73
N PHE A 17 1.14 -5.38 18.02
CA PHE A 17 1.50 -5.41 16.62
C PHE A 17 0.67 -4.29 16.00
N ALA A 18 1.32 -3.23 15.54
CA ALA A 18 0.65 -2.11 14.90
C ALA A 18 -0.23 -2.67 13.78
N ALA A 19 -1.53 -2.80 14.03
CA ALA A 19 -2.52 -2.84 12.98
C ALA A 19 -2.33 -1.49 12.29
N GLY A 20 -1.60 -1.49 11.16
CA GLY A 20 -1.37 -0.27 10.42
C GLY A 20 -2.72 0.37 10.17
N ASP A 21 -2.88 1.62 10.62
CA ASP A 21 -4.14 2.34 10.54
C ASP A 21 -4.65 2.27 9.10
N ALA A 22 -5.96 1.99 8.96
CA ALA A 22 -6.56 1.94 7.65
C ALA A 22 -6.38 3.31 7.00
N PHE A 23 -5.65 3.37 5.89
CA PHE A 23 -5.40 4.63 5.20
C PHE A 23 -5.73 4.49 3.72
N ALA A 24 -6.21 5.59 3.16
CA ALA A 24 -6.39 5.75 1.74
C ALA A 24 -5.65 7.01 1.30
N LEU A 25 -5.00 6.92 0.15
CA LEU A 25 -4.19 7.99 -0.40
C LEU A 25 -4.45 8.10 -1.89
N SER A 26 -4.71 9.32 -2.36
CA SER A 26 -4.68 9.67 -3.77
C SER A 26 -3.58 10.69 -4.01
N ARG A 27 -2.78 10.50 -5.05
CA ARG A 27 -1.78 11.47 -5.52
C ARG A 27 -1.91 11.61 -7.01
N ASN A 28 -1.99 12.86 -7.46
CA ASN A 28 -1.94 13.22 -8.86
C ASN A 28 -0.74 14.14 -9.07
N GLY A 29 -0.09 14.03 -10.21
CA GLY A 29 1.05 14.85 -10.57
C GLY A 29 1.11 15.05 -12.06
N SER A 30 1.65 16.20 -12.48
CA SER A 30 1.97 16.47 -13.87
C SER A 30 3.33 17.12 -13.97
N THR A 31 4.01 16.90 -15.08
CA THR A 31 5.29 17.54 -15.36
C THR A 31 5.36 17.83 -16.85
N THR A 32 5.64 19.08 -17.19
CA THR A 32 5.75 19.56 -18.57
C THR A 32 7.21 19.80 -18.91
N GLY A 33 7.65 19.25 -20.03
CA GLY A 33 8.97 19.52 -20.58
C GLY A 33 8.91 19.84 -22.07
N PRO A 34 10.07 20.02 -22.73
CA PRO A 34 10.14 20.37 -24.15
C PRO A 34 9.45 19.35 -25.09
N ARG A 35 9.28 18.11 -24.63
CA ARG A 35 8.64 17.01 -25.36
C ARG A 35 7.15 16.84 -25.00
N GLY A 36 6.55 17.81 -24.28
CA GLY A 36 5.15 17.81 -23.85
C GLY A 36 4.95 17.39 -22.38
N THR A 37 3.69 17.12 -22.02
CA THR A 37 3.26 16.90 -20.63
C THR A 37 3.09 15.43 -20.28
N SER A 38 3.69 14.99 -19.18
CA SER A 38 3.41 13.68 -18.58
C SER A 38 2.55 13.84 -17.34
N THR A 39 1.65 12.89 -17.10
CA THR A 39 0.81 12.85 -15.90
C THR A 39 0.93 11.52 -15.19
N VAL A 40 0.71 11.55 -13.88
CA VAL A 40 0.61 10.37 -13.03
C VAL A 40 -0.58 10.53 -12.11
N SER A 41 -1.36 9.46 -11.97
CA SER A 41 -2.41 9.34 -10.96
C SER A 41 -2.17 8.04 -10.21
N ALA A 42 -2.16 8.12 -8.89
CA ALA A 42 -1.90 6.96 -8.05
C ALA A 42 -2.86 6.94 -6.86
N THR A 43 -3.47 5.79 -6.62
CA THR A 43 -4.26 5.52 -5.43
C THR A 43 -3.61 4.40 -4.64
N ALA A 44 -3.65 4.50 -3.33
CA ALA A 44 -3.25 3.43 -2.44
C ALA A 44 -4.27 3.32 -1.32
N ASN A 45 -4.54 2.10 -0.89
CA ASN A 45 -5.29 1.83 0.32
C ASN A 45 -4.57 0.75 1.10
N CYS A 46 -4.61 0.84 2.42
CA CYS A 46 -4.12 -0.19 3.30
C CYS A 46 -5.13 -0.40 4.41
N ALA A 47 -5.40 -1.65 4.74
CA ALA A 47 -6.20 -2.05 5.88
C ALA A 47 -5.79 -3.46 6.30
N ASN A 48 -5.77 -3.72 7.61
CA ASN A 48 -5.59 -5.07 8.17
C ASN A 48 -4.33 -5.79 7.66
N GLY A 49 -3.19 -5.09 7.58
CA GLY A 49 -1.91 -5.67 7.13
C GLY A 49 -1.83 -5.95 5.62
N SER A 50 -2.84 -5.56 4.84
CA SER A 50 -2.85 -5.61 3.39
C SER A 50 -2.95 -4.23 2.77
N CYS A 51 -2.19 -4.00 1.71
CA CYS A 51 -2.11 -2.74 0.99
C CYS A 51 -2.32 -3.00 -0.50
N ASN A 52 -3.17 -2.21 -1.14
CA ASN A 52 -3.32 -2.19 -2.58
C ASN A 52 -2.87 -0.84 -3.14
N ARG A 53 -2.21 -0.84 -4.30
CA ARG A 53 -1.77 0.38 -4.96
C ARG A 53 -2.02 0.30 -6.46
N ASN A 54 -2.70 1.32 -6.98
CA ASN A 54 -2.92 1.53 -8.40
C ASN A 54 -2.18 2.77 -8.88
N VAL A 55 -1.56 2.70 -10.04
CA VAL A 55 -0.86 3.81 -10.68
C VAL A 55 -1.16 3.80 -12.16
N ASN A 56 -1.57 4.94 -12.69
CA ASN A 56 -1.63 5.19 -14.12
C ASN A 56 -0.65 6.31 -14.45
N ARG A 57 0.13 6.11 -15.51
CA ARG A 57 1.01 7.14 -16.05
C ARG A 57 0.77 7.32 -17.52
N THR A 58 0.57 8.56 -17.93
CA THR A 58 0.36 8.93 -19.33
C THR A 58 1.50 9.84 -19.77
N GLY A 59 2.18 9.44 -20.83
CA GLY A 59 3.24 10.24 -21.45
C GLY A 59 2.68 11.31 -22.38
N PRO A 60 3.54 12.21 -22.88
CA PRO A 60 3.12 13.32 -23.75
C PRO A 60 2.50 12.88 -25.08
N THR A 61 2.81 11.66 -25.53
CA THR A 61 2.25 11.06 -26.74
C THR A 61 0.92 10.35 -26.50
N GLY A 62 0.31 10.48 -25.31
CA GLY A 62 -0.93 9.82 -24.91
C GLY A 62 -0.79 8.35 -24.51
N ASN A 63 0.38 7.74 -24.73
CA ASN A 63 0.65 6.37 -24.32
C ASN A 63 0.58 6.24 -22.80
N THR A 64 -0.25 5.30 -22.34
CA THR A 64 -0.51 5.09 -20.92
C THR A 64 -0.07 3.69 -20.51
N TYR A 65 0.60 3.59 -19.37
CA TYR A 65 0.77 2.31 -18.68
C TYR A 65 0.09 2.36 -17.32
N SER A 66 -0.40 1.22 -16.88
CA SER A 66 -1.01 1.07 -15.56
C SER A 66 -0.27 -0.01 -14.76
N ARG A 67 -0.18 0.20 -13.45
CA ARG A 67 0.35 -0.78 -12.52
C ARG A 67 -0.58 -0.90 -11.33
N SER A 68 -1.06 -2.11 -11.08
CA SER A 68 -1.81 -2.46 -9.87
C SER A 68 -0.99 -3.45 -9.06
N GLY A 69 -1.13 -3.46 -7.74
CA GLY A 69 -0.47 -4.47 -6.94
C GLY A 69 -0.89 -4.46 -5.49
N THR A 70 -0.86 -5.65 -4.91
CA THR A 70 -1.12 -5.94 -3.51
C THR A 70 0.19 -6.19 -2.78
N ALA A 71 0.23 -5.81 -1.51
CA ALA A 71 1.22 -6.25 -0.55
C ALA A 71 0.49 -6.72 0.71
N SER A 72 0.88 -7.85 1.27
CA SER A 72 0.27 -8.39 2.49
C SER A 72 1.36 -8.86 3.44
N CYS A 73 1.31 -8.37 4.68
CA CYS A 73 2.30 -8.63 5.71
C CYS A 73 1.64 -9.32 6.91
N SER A 74 2.22 -10.43 7.36
CA SER A 74 1.81 -11.13 8.58
C SER A 74 3.02 -11.77 9.24
N GLY A 75 3.15 -11.60 10.57
CA GLY A 75 4.17 -12.29 11.36
C GLY A 75 5.62 -12.07 10.90
N GLY A 76 5.98 -10.86 10.45
CA GLY A 76 7.34 -10.55 9.96
C GLY A 76 7.60 -10.96 8.50
N HIS A 77 6.62 -11.57 7.83
CA HIS A 77 6.67 -11.96 6.43
C HIS A 77 5.75 -11.10 5.59
N CYS A 78 6.27 -10.49 4.53
CA CYS A 78 5.50 -9.72 3.56
C CYS A 78 5.58 -10.36 2.19
N THR A 79 4.44 -10.46 1.52
CA THR A 79 4.34 -10.89 0.12
C THR A 79 3.80 -9.75 -0.72
N THR A 80 4.20 -9.71 -1.99
CA THR A 80 3.79 -8.69 -2.94
C THR A 80 3.47 -9.33 -4.28
N ASN A 81 2.44 -8.81 -4.93
CA ASN A 81 2.11 -9.14 -6.30
C ASN A 81 1.74 -7.85 -7.04
N ALA A 82 2.26 -7.65 -8.24
CA ALA A 82 1.95 -6.49 -9.04
C ALA A 82 1.86 -6.84 -10.51
N VAL A 83 0.87 -6.26 -11.16
CA VAL A 83 0.61 -6.43 -12.59
C VAL A 83 0.77 -5.07 -13.25
N THR A 84 1.61 -5.02 -14.28
CA THR A 84 1.84 -3.82 -15.09
C THR A 84 1.33 -4.07 -16.50
N VAL A 85 0.40 -3.24 -16.97
CA VAL A 85 -0.07 -3.25 -18.36
C VAL A 85 0.63 -2.13 -19.12
N LEU A 86 1.35 -2.51 -20.15
CA LEU A 86 2.12 -1.63 -21.02
C LEU A 86 1.20 -0.98 -22.08
N PRO A 87 1.63 0.13 -22.72
CA PRO A 87 0.81 0.82 -23.72
C PRO A 87 0.44 -0.04 -24.94
N ASN A 88 1.22 -1.09 -25.21
CA ASN A 88 0.97 -2.06 -26.29
C ASN A 88 0.06 -3.23 -25.86
N GLY A 89 -0.54 -3.17 -24.67
CA GLY A 89 -1.41 -4.22 -24.11
C GLY A 89 -0.66 -5.41 -23.50
N GLN A 90 0.68 -5.45 -23.58
CA GLN A 90 1.45 -6.49 -22.91
C GLN A 90 1.36 -6.35 -21.40
N THR A 91 1.39 -7.49 -20.71
CA THR A 91 1.29 -7.55 -19.26
C THR A 91 2.54 -8.16 -18.66
N VAL A 92 3.05 -7.52 -17.61
CA VAL A 92 4.18 -8.01 -16.82
C VAL A 92 3.73 -8.20 -15.37
N THR A 93 3.92 -9.41 -14.84
CA THR A 93 3.59 -9.74 -13.46
C THR A 93 4.87 -9.87 -12.65
N HIS A 94 4.89 -9.22 -11.49
CA HIS A 94 5.98 -9.26 -10.52
C HIS A 94 5.46 -9.80 -9.20
N GLN A 95 6.13 -10.82 -8.69
CA GLN A 95 5.87 -11.37 -7.36
C GLN A 95 7.16 -11.32 -6.55
N GLY A 96 7.01 -11.08 -5.25
CA GLY A 96 8.16 -11.03 -4.36
C GLY A 96 7.74 -11.18 -2.91
N SER A 97 8.67 -11.60 -2.07
CA SER A 97 8.47 -11.73 -0.64
C SER A 97 9.70 -11.25 0.12
N VAL A 98 9.49 -10.71 1.31
CA VAL A 98 10.54 -10.33 2.25
C VAL A 98 10.17 -10.83 3.64
N SER A 99 11.16 -11.31 4.38
CA SER A 99 11.03 -11.85 5.73
C SER A 99 12.07 -11.20 6.62
N ARG A 100 11.74 -10.94 7.89
CA ARG A 100 12.67 -10.40 8.88
C ARG A 100 12.60 -11.15 10.20
#